data_AF-A0A9P7BIV4-F1
#
_entry.id   AF-A0A9P7BIV4-F1
#
_cell.length_a   1.000
_cell.length_b   1.000
_cell.length_c   1.000
_cell.angle_alpha   90.00
_cell.angle_beta   90.00
_cell.angle_gamma   90.00
#
_symmetry.space_group_name_H-M   'P 1'
#
loop_
_entity.id
_entity.type
_entity.pdbx_description
1 polymer ?
#
loop_
_entity_poly.entity_id
_entity_poly.type
_entity_poly.pdbx_seq_one_letter_code
_entity_poly.pdbx_strand_id
1 'polypeptide(L)' 'MQPLTEDRKNTIELYLRQGFSYHKIAKIVKVSSSTVHKVRLELGLPARNDKGGRPKALTKREQQHLVRACLGRGSFR' A
#
# COMPACT_ATOMS: atom_id res chain seq x y z
N MET A 1 26.13 9.18 -14.57
CA MET A 1 25.10 9.11 -13.51
C MET A 1 25.52 10.06 -12.40
N GLN A 2 24.74 11.09 -12.08
CA GLN A 2 25.07 11.98 -10.96
C GLN A 2 24.88 11.23 -9.63
N PRO A 3 25.81 11.37 -8.66
CA PRO A 3 25.63 10.77 -7.35
C PRO A 3 24.38 11.35 -6.68
N LEU A 4 23.57 10.48 -6.10
CA LEU A 4 22.40 10.88 -5.34
C LEU A 4 22.90 11.54 -4.05
N THR A 5 22.82 12.87 -3.96
CA THR A 5 23.23 13.66 -2.79
C THR A 5 22.60 13.11 -1.51
N GLU A 6 23.33 13.06 -0.40
CA GLU A 6 22.85 12.61 0.92
C GLU A 6 21.48 13.17 1.31
N ASP A 7 21.18 14.43 0.96
CA ASP A 7 19.87 15.07 1.18
C ASP A 7 18.70 14.29 0.56
N ARG A 8 18.90 13.73 -0.65
CA ARG A 8 17.88 12.95 -1.36
C ARG A 8 17.65 11.60 -0.69
N LYS A 9 18.70 10.98 -0.13
CA LYS A 9 18.58 9.72 0.62
C LYS A 9 17.77 9.95 1.90
N ASN A 10 18.06 11.02 2.64
CA ASN A 10 17.33 11.37 3.86
C ASN A 10 15.84 11.66 3.58
N THR A 11 15.53 12.35 2.48
CA THR A 11 14.11 12.56 2.10
C THR A 11 13.43 11.23 1.76
N ILE A 12 14.10 10.34 1.02
CA ILE A 12 13.56 9.01 0.69
C ILE A 12 13.30 8.21 1.96
N GLU A 13 14.23 8.20 2.92
CA GLU A 13 14.05 7.50 4.20
C GLU A 13 12.82 8.02 4.96
N LEU A 14 12.67 9.35 5.08
CA LEU A 14 11.54 9.98 5.76
C LEU A 14 10.20 9.52 5.14
N TYR A 15 10.08 9.56 3.81
CA TYR A 15 8.85 9.17 3.13
C TYR A 15 8.60 7.64 3.18
N LEU A 16 9.65 6.83 3.23
CA LEU A 16 9.51 5.39 3.45
C LEU A 16 8.96 5.09 4.85
N ARG A 17 9.47 5.76 5.89
CA ARG A 17 8.98 5.63 7.27
C ARG A 17 7.53 6.10 7.43
N GLN A 18 7.14 7.15 6.71
CA GLN A 18 5.74 7.62 6.66
C GLN A 18 4.82 6.65 5.90
N GLY A 19 5.35 5.60 5.27
CA GLY A 19 4.56 4.69 4.46
C GLY A 19 3.98 5.42 3.25
N PHE A 20 4.82 6.06 2.44
CA PHE A 20 4.45 6.51 1.09
C PHE A 20 4.74 5.42 0.05
N SER A 21 4.00 5.41 -1.06
CA SER A 21 4.25 4.46 -2.16
C SER A 21 5.47 4.89 -2.96
N TYR A 22 6.23 3.93 -3.51
CA TYR A 22 7.43 4.21 -4.31
C TYR A 22 7.17 5.19 -5.46
N HIS A 23 6.01 5.10 -6.13
CA HIS A 23 5.63 6.05 -7.18
C HIS A 23 5.43 7.48 -6.66
N LYS A 24 4.89 7.63 -5.46
CA LYS A 24 4.68 8.95 -4.85
C LYS A 24 6.02 9.57 -4.46
N ILE A 25 6.91 8.77 -3.85
CA ILE A 25 8.27 9.18 -3.48
C ILE A 25 9.08 9.58 -4.73
N ALA A 26 9.01 8.76 -5.78
CA ALA A 26 9.65 9.02 -7.07
C ALA A 26 9.26 10.37 -7.66
N LYS A 27 7.97 10.74 -7.63
CA LYS A 27 7.48 12.04 -8.10
C LYS A 27 7.99 13.21 -7.27
N ILE A 28 8.00 13.06 -5.94
CA ILE A 28 8.43 14.13 -5.01
C ILE A 28 9.93 14.39 -5.17
N VAL A 29 10.74 13.32 -5.16
CA VAL A 29 12.21 13.42 -5.18
C VAL A 29 12.75 13.52 -6.62
N LYS A 30 11.87 13.43 -7.63
CA LYS A 30 12.20 13.41 -9.08
C LYS A 30 13.23 12.34 -9.43
N VAL A 31 13.04 11.14 -8.89
CA VAL A 31 13.89 9.96 -9.15
C VAL A 31 13.06 8.81 -9.69
N SER A 32 13.70 7.82 -10.29
CA SER A 32 13.00 6.62 -10.72
C SER A 32 12.52 5.79 -9.53
N SER A 33 11.43 5.05 -9.69
CA SER A 33 10.96 4.07 -8.70
C SER A 33 12.03 3.02 -8.39
N SER A 34 12.82 2.63 -9.39
CA SER A 34 13.94 1.70 -9.24
C SER A 34 15.05 2.25 -8.33
N THR A 35 15.31 3.57 -8.37
CA THR A 35 16.26 4.23 -7.47
C THR A 35 15.76 4.18 -6.03
N VAL A 36 14.48 4.48 -5.81
CA VAL A 36 13.86 4.38 -4.47
C VAL A 36 13.93 2.95 -3.92
N HIS A 37 13.74 1.96 -4.78
CA HIS A 37 13.87 0.55 -4.40
C HIS A 37 15.30 0.18 -3.98
N LYS A 38 16.31 0.61 -4.74
CA LYS A 38 17.73 0.40 -4.39
C LYS A 38 18.08 1.06 -3.05
N VAL A 39 17.69 2.31 -2.85
CA VAL A 39 17.92 3.02 -1.57
C VAL A 39 17.25 2.30 -0.41
N ARG A 40 16.03 1.77 -0.59
CA ARG A 40 15.37 0.94 0.43
C ARG A 40 16.18 -0.31 0.76
N LEU A 41 16.72 -1.00 -0.25
CA LEU A 41 17.54 -2.21 -0.06
C LEU A 41 18.85 -1.87 0.66
N GLU A 42 19.51 -0.78 0.28
CA GLU A 42 20.73 -0.29 0.94
C GLU A 42 20.49 0.04 2.43
N LEU A 43 19.33 0.61 2.75
CA LEU A 43 18.93 0.94 4.13
C LEU A 43 18.38 -0.26 4.92
N GLY A 44 18.20 -1.44 4.29
CA GLY A 44 17.65 -2.63 4.95
C GLY A 44 16.21 -2.46 5.45
N LEU A 45 15.46 -1.49 4.92
CA LEU A 45 14.11 -1.19 5.41
C LEU A 45 13.10 -2.27 4.98
N PRO A 46 12.15 -2.65 5.87
CA PRO A 46 11.15 -3.65 5.55
C PRO A 46 10.29 -3.18 4.37
N ALA A 47 9.98 -4.10 3.47
CA ALA A 47 9.03 -3.84 2.41
C ALA A 47 7.68 -3.42 3.01
N ARG A 48 6.99 -2.49 2.37
CA ARG A 48 5.58 -2.30 2.67
C ARG A 48 4.89 -3.65 2.51
N ASN A 49 4.14 -4.05 3.52
CA ASN A 49 3.23 -5.18 3.43
C ASN A 49 2.02 -4.79 2.55
N ASP A 50 2.26 -4.59 1.26
CA ASP A 50 1.23 -4.38 0.25
C ASP A 50 0.56 -5.71 -0.12
N LYS A 51 0.46 -6.68 0.81
CA LYS A 51 -0.37 -7.89 0.67
C LYS A 51 -1.87 -7.57 0.71
N GLY A 52 -2.25 -6.30 0.54
CA GLY A 52 -3.60 -5.90 0.19
C GLY A 52 -3.85 -6.21 -1.29
N GLY A 53 -4.01 -7.50 -1.61
CA GLY A 53 -4.62 -7.88 -2.88
C GLY A 53 -5.99 -7.22 -3.02
N ARG A 54 -6.46 -7.06 -4.27
CA ARG A 54 -7.83 -6.60 -4.55
C ARG A 54 -8.79 -7.38 -3.64
N PRO A 55 -9.60 -6.70 -2.79
CA PRO A 55 -10.52 -7.41 -1.91
C PRO A 55 -11.39 -8.30 -2.79
N LYS A 56 -11.38 -9.60 -2.50
CA LYS A 56 -12.17 -10.57 -3.25
C LYS A 56 -13.62 -10.13 -3.11
N ALA A 57 -14.28 -9.87 -4.23
CA ALA A 57 -15.70 -9.53 -4.21
C ALA A 57 -16.42 -10.64 -3.43
N LEU A 58 -17.24 -10.24 -2.47
CA LEU A 58 -17.95 -11.17 -1.59
C LEU A 58 -18.69 -12.18 -2.46
N THR A 59 -18.53 -13.47 -2.16
CA THR A 59 -19.18 -14.51 -2.96
C THR A 59 -20.70 -14.39 -2.84
N LYS A 60 -21.44 -14.82 -3.87
CA LYS A 60 -22.92 -14.79 -3.87
C LYS A 60 -23.51 -15.44 -2.61
N ARG A 61 -22.85 -16.46 -2.06
CA ARG A 61 -23.26 -17.18 -0.83
C ARG A 61 -23.09 -16.33 0.42
N GLU A 62 -21.95 -15.64 0.56
CA GLU A 62 -21.69 -14.73 1.68
C GLU A 62 -22.63 -13.52 1.64
N GLN A 63 -22.93 -12.99 0.44
CA GLN A 63 -23.92 -11.92 0.27
C GLN A 63 -25.32 -12.39 0.70
N GLN A 64 -25.75 -13.58 0.28
CA GLN A 64 -27.04 -14.16 0.69
C GLN A 64 -27.11 -14.43 2.19
N HIS A 65 -26.01 -14.86 2.80
CA HIS A 65 -25.93 -15.06 4.24
C HIS A 65 -26.11 -13.74 4.99
N LEU A 66 -25.42 -12.67 4.58
CA LEU A 66 -25.59 -11.32 5.15
C LEU A 66 -27.03 -10.81 4.97
N VAL A 67 -27.62 -10.97 3.79
CA VAL A 67 -29.01 -10.57 3.53
C VAL A 67 -29.99 -11.30 4.45
N ARG A 68 -29.82 -12.63 4.63
CA ARG A 68 -30.66 -13.42 5.54
C ARG A 68 -30.45 -13.05 7.01
N ALA A 69 -29.22 -12.76 7.42
CA ALA A 69 -28.89 -12.35 8.77
C ALA A 69 -29.46 -10.95 9.10
N CYS A 70 -29.37 -10.00 8.17
CA CYS A 70 -29.91 -8.66 8.32
C CYS A 70 -31.44 -8.60 8.25
N LEU A 71 -32.07 -9.43 7.41
CA LEU A 71 -33.53 -9.50 7.28
C LEU A 71 -34.17 -10.49 8.28
N GLY A 72 -33.35 -11.17 9.08
CA GLY A 72 -33.77 -12.19 10.04
C GLY A 72 -34.30 -11.59 11.35
N ARG A 73 -35.51 -11.01 11.31
CA ARG A 73 -36.55 -10.99 12.36
C ARG A 73 -37.62 -9.95 11.99
N GLY A 74 -38.41 -10.29 11.00
CA GLY A 74 -39.67 -9.60 10.71
C GLY A 74 -40.65 -10.64 10.22
N SER A 75 -41.27 -11.37 11.15
CA SER A 75 -42.52 -12.06 10.86
C SER A 75 -43.49 -11.02 10.29
N PHE A 76 -43.59 -10.97 8.97
CA PHE A 76 -44.76 -10.40 8.31
C PHE A 76 -45.89 -11.41 8.53
N ARG A 77 -46.63 -11.21 9.61
CA ARG A 77 -47.94 -11.83 9.81
C ARG A 77 -48.87 -10.83 10.45
#